data_AF-A0A959Y544-F1
#
_entry.id   AF-A0A959Y544-F1
#
_cell.length_a   1.000
_cell.length_b   1.000
_cell.length_c   1.000
_cell.angle_alpha   90.00
_cell.angle_beta   90.00
_cell.angle_gamma   90.00
#
_symmetry.space_group_name_H-M   'P 1'
#
loop_
_entity.id
_entity.type
_entity.pdbx_description
1 polymer ?
#
loop_
_entity_poly.entity_id
_entity_poly.type
_entity_poly.pdbx_seq_one_letter_code
_entity_poly.pdbx_strand_id
1 'polypeptide(L)'
;LYLDPNPDRRTQEALGNLVVDDPQWEALLQQERLDENYTLDLFGGKSWMVKGVRVALTVSVNNLLDVQDFATGGYEQLRYDRQDVDRFPNRYNYLWGRTFFAMLSFSL
;
A
#
# COMPACT_ATOMS: atom_id res chain seq x y z
N LEU A 1 6.39 -1.57 -6.27
CA LEU A 1 5.88 -0.20 -6.03
C LEU A 1 7.00 0.61 -5.39
N TYR A 2 7.04 1.94 -5.48
CA TYR A 2 8.03 2.76 -4.77
C TYR A 2 7.32 3.64 -3.74
N LEU A 3 8.00 3.94 -2.62
CA LEU A 3 7.51 4.91 -1.64
C LEU A 3 7.58 6.33 -2.20
N ASP A 4 6.65 7.20 -1.81
CA ASP A 4 6.74 8.61 -2.18
C ASP A 4 8.04 9.22 -1.61
N PRO A 5 8.89 9.82 -2.47
CA PRO A 5 10.21 10.26 -2.06
C PRO A 5 10.12 11.55 -1.25
N ASN A 6 10.96 11.70 -0.23
CA ASN A 6 11.21 12.99 0.40
C ASN A 6 12.17 13.80 -0.52
N PRO A 7 11.72 14.92 -1.11
CA PRO A 7 12.57 15.73 -1.99
C PRO A 7 13.73 16.39 -1.24
N ASP A 8 13.58 16.68 0.06
CA ASP A 8 14.60 17.38 0.86
C ASP A 8 15.86 16.51 1.06
N ARG A 9 15.70 15.17 1.10
CA ARG A 9 16.81 14.21 1.18
C ARG A 9 17.67 14.13 -0.08
N ARG A 10 17.15 14.61 -1.22
CA ARG A 10 17.77 14.48 -2.55
C ARG A 10 18.35 15.81 -3.06
N THR A 11 18.88 16.60 -2.14
CA THR A 11 19.50 17.92 -2.41
C THR A 11 21.00 17.89 -2.16
N GLN A 12 21.75 18.81 -2.79
CA GLN A 12 23.18 18.96 -2.51
C GLN A 12 23.45 19.30 -1.04
N GLU A 13 22.55 20.03 -0.39
CA GLU A 13 22.65 20.38 1.03
C GLU A 13 22.52 19.15 1.95
N ALA A 14 21.67 18.20 1.59
CA ALA A 14 21.52 16.95 2.34
C ALA A 14 22.75 16.04 2.22
N LEU A 15 23.43 16.09 1.07
CA LEU A 15 24.64 15.32 0.80
C LEU A 15 25.93 16.01 1.31
N GLY A 16 25.88 17.29 1.65
CA GLY A 16 27.07 18.10 1.94
C GLY A 16 27.93 17.63 3.12
N ASN A 17 27.39 16.77 3.99
CA ASN A 17 28.11 16.17 5.12
C ASN A 17 28.61 14.75 4.86
N LEU A 18 28.29 14.17 3.69
CA LEU A 18 28.65 12.81 3.30
C LEU A 18 29.70 12.86 2.19
N VAL A 19 30.63 11.90 2.21
CA VAL A 19 31.54 11.66 1.09
C VAL A 19 30.91 10.65 0.14
N VAL A 20 31.28 10.70 -1.14
CA VAL A 20 30.66 9.86 -2.20
C VAL A 20 30.83 8.36 -1.91
N ASP A 21 31.92 7.97 -1.26
CA ASP A 21 32.20 6.57 -0.91
C ASP A 21 31.42 6.10 0.33
N ASP A 22 30.68 6.98 1.00
CA ASP A 22 29.85 6.63 2.16
C ASP A 22 28.61 5.84 1.70
N PRO A 23 28.31 4.65 2.28
CA PRO A 23 27.09 3.90 1.96
C PRO A 23 25.79 4.70 2.11
N GLN A 24 25.78 5.72 2.98
CA GLN A 24 24.63 6.60 3.19
C GLN A 24 24.34 7.51 1.98
N TRP A 25 25.35 7.77 1.14
CA TRP A 25 25.21 8.59 -0.08
C TRP A 25 24.20 7.96 -1.05
N GLU A 26 24.39 6.69 -1.38
CA GLU A 26 23.47 5.94 -2.25
C GLU A 26 22.11 5.72 -1.59
N ALA A 27 22.09 5.43 -0.28
CA ALA A 27 20.85 5.23 0.47
C ALA A 27 19.95 6.48 0.53
N LEU A 28 20.52 7.68 0.45
CA LEU A 28 19.77 8.95 0.37
C LEU A 28 19.20 9.21 -1.03
N LEU A 29 19.92 8.80 -2.07
CA LEU A 29 19.55 9.06 -3.45
C LEU A 29 18.53 8.05 -3.98
N GLN A 30 18.69 6.77 -3.61
CA GLN A 30 17.81 5.70 -4.06
C GLN A 30 16.42 5.83 -3.42
N GLN A 31 15.40 5.61 -4.23
CA GLN A 31 14.02 5.56 -3.77
C GLN A 31 13.73 4.15 -3.27
N GLU A 32 13.15 4.04 -2.07
CA GLU A 32 12.82 2.74 -1.51
C GLU A 32 11.75 2.04 -2.35
N ARG A 33 12.07 0.82 -2.78
CA ARG A 33 11.16 -0.07 -3.48
C ARG A 33 10.48 -0.97 -2.45
N LEU A 34 9.15 -1.00 -2.48
CA LEU A 34 8.35 -1.93 -1.68
C LEU A 34 8.45 -3.36 -2.22
N ASP A 35 8.43 -4.31 -1.29
CA ASP A 35 8.44 -5.75 -1.59
C ASP A 35 7.26 -6.16 -2.47
N GLU A 36 7.47 -7.24 -3.21
CA GLU A 36 6.45 -7.83 -4.07
C GLU A 36 5.57 -8.76 -3.25
N ASN A 37 4.25 -8.72 -3.48
CA ASN A 37 3.30 -9.61 -2.85
C ASN A 37 2.05 -9.76 -3.74
N TYR A 38 1.18 -10.69 -3.39
CA TYR A 38 -0.05 -10.98 -4.13
C TYR A 38 -1.23 -11.18 -3.18
N THR A 39 -2.39 -10.65 -3.55
CA THR A 39 -3.67 -10.97 -2.92
C THR A 39 -4.55 -11.74 -3.90
N LEU A 40 -5.50 -12.49 -3.36
CA LEU A 40 -6.48 -13.22 -4.15
C LEU A 40 -7.89 -12.81 -3.73
N ASP A 41 -8.69 -12.35 -4.67
CA ASP A 41 -10.07 -11.93 -4.44
C ASP A 41 -11.03 -12.91 -5.11
N LEU A 42 -12.15 -13.20 -4.42
CA LEU A 42 -13.23 -14.02 -4.95
C LEU A 42 -14.51 -13.22 -5.00
N PHE A 43 -15.22 -13.30 -6.13
CA PHE A 43 -16.54 -12.70 -6.30
C PHE A 43 -17.49 -13.72 -6.92
N GLY A 44 -18.76 -13.65 -6.53
CA GLY A 44 -19.78 -14.52 -7.06
C GLY A 44 -21.16 -13.91 -6.87
N GLY A 45 -22.07 -14.19 -7.79
CA GLY A 45 -23.43 -13.70 -7.67
C GLY A 45 -24.41 -14.58 -8.42
N LYS A 46 -25.66 -14.55 -7.97
CA LYS A 46 -26.77 -15.22 -8.61
C LYS A 46 -28.02 -14.36 -8.53
N SER A 47 -28.81 -14.40 -9.59
CA SER A 47 -30.11 -13.75 -9.61
C SER A 47 -31.21 -14.69 -10.04
N TRP A 48 -32.40 -14.43 -9.54
CA TRP A 48 -33.61 -15.20 -9.80
C TRP A 48 -34.75 -14.25 -10.13
N MET A 49 -35.72 -14.72 -10.92
CA MET A 49 -37.01 -14.06 -11.09
C MET A 49 -38.00 -14.67 -10.11
N VAL A 50 -38.58 -13.84 -9.24
CA VAL A 50 -39.58 -14.24 -8.25
C VAL A 50 -40.81 -13.36 -8.41
N LYS A 51 -41.91 -13.94 -8.92
CA LYS A 51 -43.20 -13.24 -9.12
C LYS A 51 -43.07 -11.93 -9.92
N GLY A 52 -42.26 -11.92 -10.98
CA GLY A 52 -42.04 -10.75 -11.82
C GLY A 52 -40.94 -9.79 -11.32
N VAL A 53 -40.50 -9.93 -10.07
CA VAL A 53 -39.40 -9.14 -9.49
C VAL A 53 -38.08 -9.89 -9.64
N ARG A 54 -37.03 -9.21 -10.09
CA ARG A 54 -35.67 -9.79 -10.08
C ARG A 54 -35.06 -9.60 -8.71
N VAL A 55 -34.62 -10.70 -8.10
CA VAL A 55 -33.83 -10.72 -6.87
C VAL A 55 -32.41 -11.14 -7.23
N ALA A 56 -31.40 -10.34 -6.90
CA ALA A 56 -30.01 -10.69 -7.14
C ALA A 56 -29.19 -10.63 -5.85
N LEU A 57 -28.45 -11.71 -5.57
CA LEU A 57 -27.48 -11.81 -4.50
C LEU A 57 -26.08 -11.74 -5.11
N THR A 58 -25.25 -10.82 -4.65
CA THR A 58 -23.82 -10.75 -4.97
C THR A 58 -23.03 -10.84 -3.68
N VAL A 59 -21.98 -11.66 -3.67
CA VAL A 59 -21.05 -11.81 -2.56
C VAL A 59 -19.61 -11.67 -3.05
N SER A 60 -18.74 -11.13 -2.23
CA SER A 60 -17.30 -11.15 -2.47
C SER A 60 -16.50 -11.33 -1.19
N VAL A 61 -15.32 -11.92 -1.35
CA VAL A 61 -14.28 -12.06 -0.34
C VAL A 61 -13.04 -11.41 -0.91
N ASN A 62 -12.62 -10.29 -0.33
CA ASN A 62 -11.36 -9.64 -0.72
C ASN A 62 -10.25 -10.09 0.23
N ASN A 63 -9.04 -10.24 -0.31
CA ASN A 63 -7.86 -10.75 0.40
C ASN A 63 -8.12 -12.13 1.02
N LEU A 64 -8.48 -13.12 0.19
CA LEU A 64 -8.76 -14.51 0.61
C LEU A 64 -7.60 -15.14 1.39
N LEU A 65 -6.37 -14.77 1.04
CA LEU A 65 -5.13 -15.24 1.67
C LEU A 65 -4.82 -14.54 2.99
N ASP A 66 -5.55 -13.46 3.32
CA ASP A 66 -5.40 -12.70 4.57
C ASP A 66 -4.00 -12.11 4.78
N VAL A 67 -3.42 -11.58 3.71
CA VAL A 67 -2.11 -10.92 3.71
C VAL A 67 -2.26 -9.54 4.37
N GLN A 68 -1.53 -9.30 5.46
CA GLN A 68 -1.64 -8.06 6.27
C GLN A 68 -0.32 -7.31 6.41
N ASP A 69 0.80 -7.97 6.13
CA ASP A 69 2.16 -7.45 6.14
C ASP A 69 2.57 -6.80 4.80
N PHE A 70 1.66 -6.77 3.81
CA PHE A 70 1.93 -6.18 2.52
C PHE A 70 1.77 -4.66 2.53
N ALA A 71 2.89 -3.95 2.42
CA ALA A 71 2.92 -2.51 2.22
C ALA A 71 2.45 -2.17 0.80
N THR A 72 1.32 -1.47 0.67
CA THR A 72 0.73 -1.04 -0.60
C THR A 72 1.05 0.40 -0.98
N GLY A 73 1.82 1.08 -0.13
CA GLY A 73 2.28 2.44 -0.35
C GLY A 73 2.85 3.02 0.93
N GLY A 74 3.02 4.33 0.95
CA GLY A 74 3.63 5.03 2.06
C GLY A 74 4.44 6.23 1.58
N TYR A 75 5.11 6.88 2.52
CA TYR A 75 5.95 8.04 2.23
C TYR A 75 7.19 8.05 3.12
N GLU A 76 8.28 8.57 2.56
CA GLU A 76 9.44 8.99 3.35
C GLU A 76 9.06 10.23 4.18
N GLN A 77 9.39 10.25 5.47
CA GLN A 77 9.08 11.41 6.30
C GLN A 77 9.88 12.64 5.85
N LEU A 78 9.22 13.80 5.82
CA LEU A 78 9.87 15.10 5.51
C LEU A 78 10.87 15.54 6.59
N ARG A 79 10.81 14.94 7.77
CA ARG A 79 11.76 15.21 8.86
C ARG A 79 12.97 14.30 8.68
N TYR A 80 14.15 14.89 8.72
CA TYR A 80 15.40 14.13 8.78
C TYR A 80 16.30 14.76 9.85
N ASP A 81 17.01 13.92 10.60
CA ASP A 81 18.07 14.36 11.50
C ASP A 81 19.39 14.00 10.84
N ARG A 82 20.25 15.02 10.65
CA ARG A 82 21.57 14.84 10.00
C ARG A 82 22.51 13.95 10.81
N GLN A 83 22.25 13.79 12.11
CA GLN A 83 23.07 12.99 13.02
C GLN A 83 22.47 11.59 13.25
N ASP A 84 21.21 11.37 12.88
CA ASP A 84 20.49 10.11 13.09
C ASP A 84 19.43 9.91 11.98
N VAL A 85 19.83 9.21 10.92
CA VAL A 85 18.99 8.97 9.74
C VAL A 85 17.77 8.10 10.06
N ASP A 86 17.85 7.25 11.09
CA ASP A 86 16.79 6.30 11.46
C ASP A 86 15.76 6.89 12.43
N ARG A 87 16.02 8.09 12.95
CA ARG A 87 15.13 8.78 13.91
C ARG A 87 13.71 8.98 13.38
N PHE A 88 13.57 9.13 12.06
CA PHE A 88 12.28 9.33 11.38
C PHE A 88 12.07 8.25 10.33
N PRO A 89 11.68 7.03 10.74
CA PRO A 89 11.53 5.91 9.81
C PRO A 89 10.38 6.16 8.83
N ASN A 90 10.46 5.52 7.68
CA ASN A 90 9.44 5.63 6.65
C ASN A 90 8.08 5.13 7.15
N ARG A 91 7.00 5.70 6.60
CA ARG A 91 5.63 5.36 6.98
C ARG A 91 4.99 4.55 5.87
N TYR A 92 4.49 3.38 6.22
CA TYR A 92 3.90 2.43 5.28
C TYR A 92 2.39 2.35 5.47
N ASN A 93 1.68 2.14 4.37
CA ASN A 93 0.25 1.83 4.34
C ASN A 93 0.09 0.34 4.04
N TYR A 94 -0.80 -0.32 4.77
CA TYR A 94 -1.06 -1.75 4.64
C TYR A 94 -2.49 -2.00 4.19
N LEU A 95 -2.69 -3.11 3.49
CA LEU A 95 -4.05 -3.58 3.21
C LEU A 95 -4.76 -3.94 4.52
N TRP A 96 -6.08 -3.80 4.49
CA TRP A 96 -6.89 -4.49 5.48
C TRP A 96 -6.75 -6.00 5.30
N GLY A 97 -6.89 -6.74 6.40
CA GLY A 97 -7.03 -8.19 6.36
C GLY A 97 -8.26 -8.61 5.55
N ARG A 98 -8.55 -9.91 5.54
CA ARG A 98 -9.66 -10.45 4.76
C ARG A 98 -11.00 -9.75 5.07
N THR A 99 -11.68 -9.29 4.01
CA THR A 99 -12.99 -8.64 4.12
C THR A 99 -14.06 -9.38 3.34
N PHE A 100 -15.31 -9.24 3.77
CA PHE A 100 -16.47 -9.89 3.17
C PHE A 100 -17.51 -8.85 2.79
N PHE A 101 -18.13 -9.02 1.64
CA PHE A 101 -19.22 -8.19 1.17
C PHE A 101 -20.37 -9.06 0.67
N ALA A 102 -21.60 -8.64 0.96
CA ALA A 102 -22.82 -9.27 0.48
C ALA A 102 -23.86 -8.19 0.19
N MET A 103 -24.51 -8.31 -0.96
CA MET A 103 -25.54 -7.38 -1.42
C MET A 103 -26.73 -8.15 -1.98
N LEU A 104 -27.92 -7.76 -1.55
CA LEU A 104 -29.19 -8.22 -2.11
C LEU A 104 -29.88 -7.05 -2.81
N SER A 105 -30.23 -7.20 -4.08
CA SER A 105 -30.94 -6.18 -4.85
C SER A 105 -32.27 -6.69 -5.40
N PHE A 106 -33.23 -5.76 -5.50
CA PHE A 106 -34.57 -6.00 -6.02
C PHE A 106 -34.81 -5.05 -7.19
N SER A 107 -35.19 -5.60 -8.34
CA SER A 107 -35.63 -4.82 -9.51
C SER A 107 -37.07 -5.20 -9.83
N LEU A 108 -37.96 -4.20 -9.72
CA LEU A 108 -39.39 -4.28 -10.02
C LEU A 108 -39.65 -4.27 -11.53
#